data_AF-A0A9X4NSB3-F1
#
_entry.id   AF-A0A9X4NSB3-F1
#
_cell.length_a   1.000
_cell.length_b   1.000
_cell.length_c   1.000
_cell.angle_alpha   90.00
_cell.angle_beta   90.00
_cell.angle_gamma   90.00
#
_symmetry.space_group_name_H-M   'P 1'
#
loop_
_entity.id
_entity.type
_entity.pdbx_description
1 polymer ?
#
loop_
_entity_poly.entity_id
_entity_poly.type
_entity_poly.pdbx_seq_one_letter_code
_entity_poly.pdbx_strand_id
1 'polypeptide(L)'
;MNHPNALPSRSPLAGLRLLSASLLMAGLVACGGGSNDSTTTTAKSYKGTVTSFDSPQSFSVDGIPVDASGSNAVPQGMAKGTRVEIQGEMVNGRLQARRVEFDDNDVTDDDNTDPNELDGRVTDYSGPTRFSVDGIPVDASAVPTTLAVGVRVEVYGTMTNGTMVASRVKLESQDASDDSADDNSDDGRDDESDDSPDDNNDDDRNDDSSSDDDGACDAAGKSDCADDRDN
;
A
#
# COMPACT_ATOMS: atom_id res chain seq x y z
N MET A 1 12.61 -57.59 35.99
CA MET A 1 12.58 -57.06 37.38
C MET A 1 13.98 -57.28 37.96
N ASN A 2 14.79 -56.34 38.47
CA ASN A 2 14.61 -54.93 38.83
C ASN A 2 15.97 -54.20 38.72
N HIS A 3 15.92 -52.95 38.26
CA HIS A 3 17.03 -51.98 38.23
C HIS A 3 17.25 -51.35 39.64
N PRO A 4 18.49 -50.93 39.97
CA PRO A 4 18.78 -50.21 41.21
C PRO A 4 18.26 -48.77 41.15
N ASN A 5 17.50 -48.38 42.18
CA ASN A 5 16.89 -47.06 42.28
C ASN A 5 17.80 -46.08 43.03
N ALA A 6 18.06 -44.95 42.40
CA ALA A 6 18.86 -43.84 42.90
C ALA A 6 18.16 -43.08 44.04
N LEU A 7 18.94 -42.55 44.97
CA LEU A 7 18.48 -41.61 46.01
C LEU A 7 18.44 -40.18 45.43
N PRO A 8 17.34 -39.42 45.61
CA PRO A 8 17.27 -38.02 45.21
C PRO A 8 17.81 -37.05 46.27
N SER A 9 18.59 -36.08 45.81
CA SER A 9 19.04 -34.89 46.54
C SER A 9 17.86 -33.97 46.86
N ARG A 10 17.74 -33.56 48.12
CA ARG A 10 16.74 -32.61 48.62
C ARG A 10 17.35 -31.21 48.70
N SER A 11 16.81 -30.27 47.92
CA SER A 11 17.06 -28.83 48.07
C SER A 11 16.00 -28.20 49.00
N PRO A 12 16.36 -27.24 49.86
CA PRO A 12 15.42 -26.63 50.79
C PRO A 12 14.54 -25.54 50.14
N LEU A 13 13.35 -25.45 50.71
CA LEU A 13 12.26 -24.53 50.43
C LEU A 13 12.61 -23.07 50.75
N ALA A 14 12.41 -22.19 49.78
CA ALA A 14 12.02 -20.79 49.97
C ALA A 14 11.04 -20.50 48.80
N GLY A 15 9.76 -20.16 48.97
CA GLY A 15 9.14 -19.44 50.06
C GLY A 15 8.94 -17.99 49.63
N LEU A 16 7.97 -17.70 48.75
CA LEU A 16 7.11 -16.53 48.89
C LEU A 16 5.87 -16.62 48.01
N ARG A 17 4.70 -16.49 48.66
CA ARG A 17 3.39 -16.31 48.04
C ARG A 17 3.25 -14.87 47.59
N LEU A 18 2.83 -14.66 46.35
CA LEU A 18 2.12 -13.45 45.93
C LEU A 18 0.92 -13.89 45.08
N LEU A 19 -0.21 -14.11 45.77
CA LEU A 19 -1.53 -14.18 45.15
C LEU A 19 -1.97 -12.73 44.91
N SER A 20 -1.60 -12.18 43.75
CA SER A 20 -2.15 -10.92 43.28
C SER A 20 -3.38 -11.23 42.43
N ALA A 21 -4.54 -11.17 43.07
CA ALA A 21 -5.83 -11.10 42.41
C ALA A 21 -6.15 -9.63 42.07
N SER A 22 -6.98 -9.43 41.03
CA SER A 22 -7.57 -8.17 40.54
C SER A 22 -6.72 -7.48 39.45
N LEU A 23 -7.25 -7.01 38.32
CA LEU A 23 -8.62 -6.64 37.95
C LEU A 23 -8.97 -7.18 36.55
N LEU A 24 -10.19 -7.72 36.39
CA LEU A 24 -10.86 -7.72 35.08
C LEU A 24 -11.29 -6.29 34.80
N MET A 25 -10.64 -5.64 33.83
CA MET A 25 -11.14 -4.41 33.24
C MET A 25 -11.99 -4.77 32.03
N ALA A 26 -13.31 -4.74 32.22
CA ALA A 26 -14.28 -4.80 31.15
C ALA A 26 -14.59 -3.39 30.65
N GLY A 27 -14.64 -3.25 29.32
CA GLY A 27 -15.42 -2.21 28.66
C GLY A 27 -14.63 -1.01 28.15
N LEU A 28 -13.97 -1.16 27.00
CA LEU A 28 -14.02 -0.13 25.98
C LEU A 28 -14.73 -0.71 24.76
N VAL A 29 -16.01 -0.39 24.61
CA VAL A 29 -16.67 -0.44 23.31
C VAL A 29 -16.06 0.71 22.51
N ALA A 30 -15.08 0.39 21.67
CA ALA A 30 -14.63 1.27 20.61
C ALA A 30 -15.67 1.19 19.48
N CYS A 31 -16.69 2.03 19.55
CA CYS A 31 -17.47 2.42 18.38
C CYS A 31 -16.84 3.74 17.89
N GLY A 32 -15.97 3.63 16.89
CA GLY A 32 -15.28 4.80 16.34
C GLY A 32 -14.42 4.41 15.15
N GLY A 33 -14.98 4.59 13.95
CA GLY A 33 -14.23 4.69 12.70
C GLY A 33 -13.58 3.39 12.25
N GLY A 34 -14.33 2.56 11.52
CA GLY A 34 -13.71 1.74 10.49
C GLY A 34 -13.13 2.67 9.44
N SER A 35 -11.94 3.20 9.70
CA SER A 35 -11.01 3.49 8.63
C SER A 35 -10.80 2.14 7.97
N ASN A 36 -11.48 1.93 6.85
CA ASN A 36 -10.89 1.09 5.82
C ASN A 36 -9.56 1.78 5.55
N ASP A 37 -8.53 1.34 6.27
CA ASP A 37 -7.15 1.65 5.99
C ASP A 37 -6.88 1.02 4.62
N SER A 38 -7.39 1.68 3.59
CA SER A 38 -6.98 1.57 2.21
C SER A 38 -5.54 2.11 2.04
N THR A 39 -4.83 2.31 3.15
CA THR A 39 -3.46 2.77 3.30
C THR A 39 -2.66 1.77 4.16
N THR A 40 -2.52 0.48 3.78
CA THR A 40 -1.24 -0.30 3.91
C THR A 40 -1.29 -1.82 3.73
N THR A 41 -2.41 -2.50 3.45
CA THR A 41 -2.36 -3.97 3.19
C THR A 41 -1.70 -4.36 1.85
N THR A 42 -1.40 -3.38 0.99
CA THR A 42 -0.83 -3.57 -0.36
C THR A 42 0.70 -3.46 -0.39
N ALA A 43 1.34 -3.06 0.71
CA ALA A 43 2.71 -2.54 0.69
C ALA A 43 3.83 -3.56 0.95
N LYS A 44 3.54 -4.86 1.01
CA LYS A 44 4.57 -5.90 1.16
C LYS A 44 4.46 -6.91 0.03
N SER A 45 5.36 -6.81 -0.93
CA SER A 45 5.42 -7.75 -2.03
C SER A 45 6.85 -8.09 -2.44
N TYR A 46 6.98 -9.26 -3.06
CA TYR A 46 8.21 -9.71 -3.68
C TYR A 46 7.93 -10.12 -5.12
N LYS A 47 8.61 -9.47 -6.07
CA LYS A 47 8.57 -9.79 -7.49
C LYS A 47 9.81 -10.60 -7.87
N GLY A 48 9.60 -11.70 -8.58
CA GLY A 48 10.69 -12.63 -8.87
C GLY A 48 10.32 -13.72 -9.87
N THR A 49 11.23 -14.66 -10.08
CA THR A 49 11.03 -15.79 -11.01
C THR A 49 10.82 -17.10 -10.28
N VAL A 50 9.81 -17.87 -10.68
CA VAL A 50 9.58 -19.22 -10.17
C VAL A 50 10.76 -20.12 -10.53
N THR A 51 11.47 -20.63 -9.51
CA THR A 51 12.67 -21.46 -9.67
C THR A 51 12.38 -22.96 -9.52
N SER A 52 11.37 -23.32 -8.72
CA SER A 52 10.76 -24.65 -8.66
C SER A 52 9.25 -24.54 -8.50
N PHE A 53 8.50 -25.53 -9.00
CA PHE A 53 7.04 -25.57 -8.89
C PHE A 53 6.60 -27.00 -8.61
N ASP A 54 6.20 -27.28 -7.36
CA ASP A 54 5.69 -28.60 -6.98
C ASP A 54 4.16 -28.65 -7.09
N SER A 55 3.50 -27.56 -6.69
CA SER A 55 2.06 -27.36 -6.80
C SER A 55 1.70 -25.87 -6.68
N PRO A 56 0.45 -25.47 -6.99
CA PRO A 56 -0.01 -24.11 -6.73
C PRO A 56 0.08 -23.67 -5.25
N GLN A 57 0.28 -24.59 -4.30
CA GLN A 57 0.38 -24.28 -2.87
C GLN A 57 1.82 -24.34 -2.34
N SER A 58 2.75 -24.87 -3.15
CA SER A 58 4.16 -25.07 -2.76
C SER A 58 5.05 -24.94 -3.98
N PHE A 59 5.85 -23.89 -3.99
CA PHE A 59 6.80 -23.58 -5.05
C PHE A 59 7.94 -22.72 -4.47
N SER A 60 8.90 -22.32 -5.30
CA SER A 60 9.93 -21.36 -4.89
C SER A 60 10.11 -20.26 -5.92
N VAL A 61 10.42 -19.06 -5.44
CA VAL A 61 10.72 -17.88 -6.26
C VAL A 61 12.11 -17.38 -5.91
N ASP A 62 13.01 -17.38 -6.89
CA ASP A 62 14.44 -17.08 -6.74
C ASP A 62 15.12 -17.80 -5.56
N GLY A 63 14.72 -19.05 -5.33
CA GLY A 63 15.20 -19.88 -4.23
C GLY A 63 14.53 -19.66 -2.87
N ILE A 64 13.63 -18.67 -2.71
CA ILE A 64 12.80 -18.53 -1.52
C ILE A 64 11.65 -19.55 -1.58
N PRO A 65 11.50 -20.45 -0.60
CA PRO A 65 10.35 -21.36 -0.55
C PRO A 65 9.07 -20.59 -0.22
N VAL A 66 8.00 -20.85 -0.96
CA VAL A 66 6.71 -20.17 -0.85
C VAL A 66 5.63 -21.14 -0.39
N ASP A 67 4.91 -20.74 0.66
CA ASP A 67 3.68 -21.35 1.14
C ASP A 67 2.50 -20.58 0.58
N ALA A 68 1.73 -21.16 -0.34
CA ALA A 68 0.51 -20.53 -0.81
C ALA A 68 -0.74 -21.25 -0.30
N SER A 69 -0.63 -22.09 0.73
CA SER A 69 -1.76 -22.81 1.33
C SER A 69 -2.83 -21.89 1.94
N GLY A 70 -2.45 -20.67 2.33
CA GLY A 70 -3.34 -19.63 2.81
C GLY A 70 -3.72 -18.58 1.75
N SER A 71 -3.28 -18.74 0.50
CA SER A 71 -3.57 -17.78 -0.57
C SER A 71 -4.99 -17.96 -1.10
N ASN A 72 -5.70 -16.85 -1.31
CA ASN A 72 -7.07 -16.89 -1.86
C ASN A 72 -7.11 -17.25 -3.34
N ALA A 73 -5.99 -17.08 -4.06
CA ALA A 73 -5.85 -17.48 -5.46
C ALA A 73 -4.37 -17.63 -5.84
N VAL A 74 -4.08 -18.61 -6.69
CA VAL A 74 -2.82 -18.72 -7.43
C VAL A 74 -3.18 -18.87 -8.91
N PRO A 75 -2.56 -18.11 -9.83
CA PRO A 75 -2.94 -18.14 -11.23
C PRO A 75 -2.78 -19.52 -11.86
N GLN A 76 -3.71 -19.89 -12.73
CA GLN A 76 -3.59 -21.11 -13.52
C GLN A 76 -2.47 -20.95 -14.55
N GLY A 77 -1.72 -22.03 -14.82
CA GLY A 77 -0.63 -22.02 -15.79
C GLY A 77 0.71 -21.52 -15.26
N MET A 78 0.82 -21.20 -13.96
CA MET A 78 2.09 -20.95 -13.30
C MET A 78 3.01 -22.17 -13.41
N ALA A 79 4.27 -21.93 -13.80
CA ALA A 79 5.28 -22.97 -13.94
C ALA A 79 6.66 -22.39 -13.59
N LYS A 80 7.69 -23.24 -13.60
CA LYS A 80 9.07 -22.77 -13.51
C LYS A 80 9.37 -21.79 -14.65
N GLY A 81 10.02 -20.68 -14.33
CA GLY A 81 10.36 -19.59 -15.27
C GLY A 81 9.31 -18.49 -15.37
N THR A 82 8.12 -18.68 -14.79
CA THR A 82 7.10 -17.62 -14.70
C THR A 82 7.59 -16.49 -13.80
N ARG A 83 7.39 -15.24 -14.22
CA ARG A 83 7.52 -14.04 -13.39
C ARG A 83 6.25 -13.84 -12.57
N VAL A 84 6.41 -13.62 -11.27
CA VAL A 84 5.28 -13.46 -10.34
C VAL A 84 5.53 -12.36 -9.33
N GLU A 85 4.44 -11.75 -8.89
CA GLU A 85 4.39 -10.93 -7.70
C GLU A 85 3.73 -11.72 -6.57
N ILE A 86 4.34 -11.71 -5.38
CA ILE A 86 3.83 -12.39 -4.19
C ILE A 86 3.64 -11.40 -3.08
N GLN A 87 2.40 -11.27 -2.62
CA GLN A 87 2.08 -10.55 -1.38
C GLN A 87 2.00 -11.56 -0.24
N GLY A 88 2.78 -11.34 0.82
CA GLY A 88 2.88 -12.32 1.89
C GLY A 88 3.89 -11.94 2.96
N GLU A 89 4.15 -12.87 3.88
CA GLU A 89 5.10 -12.66 4.97
C GLU A 89 6.16 -13.74 5.09
N MET A 90 7.40 -13.33 5.35
CA MET A 90 8.45 -14.28 5.71
C MET A 90 8.22 -14.82 7.12
N VAL A 91 8.00 -16.12 7.23
CA VAL A 91 7.84 -16.84 8.49
C VAL A 91 8.78 -18.04 8.48
N ASN A 92 9.72 -18.08 9.43
CA ASN A 92 10.69 -19.18 9.56
C ASN A 92 11.44 -19.51 8.24
N GLY A 93 11.81 -18.48 7.46
CA GLY A 93 12.53 -18.63 6.20
C GLY A 93 11.67 -19.06 5.00
N ARG A 94 10.34 -19.04 5.12
CA ARG A 94 9.39 -19.38 4.08
C ARG A 94 8.39 -18.25 3.87
N LEU A 95 8.14 -17.88 2.63
CA LEU A 95 7.20 -16.81 2.28
C LEU A 95 5.77 -17.35 2.34
N GLN A 96 5.03 -16.96 3.38
CA GLN A 96 3.61 -17.23 3.55
C GLN A 96 2.80 -16.29 2.66
N ALA A 97 2.46 -16.76 1.47
CA ALA A 97 1.73 -16.01 0.47
C ALA A 97 0.23 -15.92 0.81
N ARG A 98 -0.30 -14.70 0.68
CA ARG A 98 -1.73 -14.38 0.77
C ARG A 98 -2.35 -14.15 -0.60
N ARG A 99 -1.53 -13.70 -1.55
CA ARG A 99 -1.88 -13.48 -2.94
C ARG A 99 -0.66 -13.74 -3.82
N VAL A 100 -0.90 -14.37 -4.97
CA VAL A 100 0.11 -14.61 -6.01
C VAL A 100 -0.50 -14.14 -7.32
N GLU A 101 0.25 -13.38 -8.10
CA GLU A 101 -0.18 -12.83 -9.39
C GLU A 101 0.91 -13.05 -10.42
N PHE A 102 0.53 -13.07 -11.70
CA PHE A 102 1.54 -12.92 -12.75
C PHE A 102 2.06 -11.49 -12.68
N ASP A 103 3.37 -11.35 -12.85
CA ASP A 103 3.99 -10.05 -12.97
C ASP A 103 3.82 -9.61 -14.43
N ASP A 104 2.80 -8.80 -14.67
CA ASP A 104 2.37 -8.37 -16.01
C ASP A 104 3.25 -7.25 -16.60
N ASN A 105 4.46 -7.02 -16.08
CA ASN A 105 5.37 -6.02 -16.64
C ASN A 105 5.57 -6.33 -18.14
N ASP A 106 5.22 -5.33 -18.95
CA ASP A 106 4.97 -5.44 -20.38
C ASP A 106 6.07 -6.27 -21.09
N VAL A 107 5.64 -7.39 -21.67
CA VAL A 107 6.45 -8.29 -22.51
C VAL A 107 6.99 -7.61 -23.78
N THR A 108 6.79 -6.29 -23.93
CA THR A 108 7.21 -5.49 -25.08
C THR A 108 8.58 -4.85 -24.92
N ASP A 109 9.16 -4.86 -23.73
CA ASP A 109 10.59 -4.54 -23.58
C ASP A 109 11.38 -5.81 -23.85
N ASP A 110 12.02 -5.86 -25.03
CA ASP A 110 12.78 -6.99 -25.59
C ASP A 110 13.86 -7.60 -24.66
N ASP A 111 14.09 -6.99 -23.48
CA ASP A 111 15.05 -7.45 -22.50
C ASP A 111 14.46 -8.23 -21.31
N ASN A 112 13.16 -8.16 -20.98
CA ASN A 112 12.55 -8.94 -19.87
C ASN A 112 13.39 -8.97 -18.56
N THR A 113 14.20 -7.92 -18.35
CA THR A 113 15.29 -7.85 -17.37
C THR A 113 14.93 -6.85 -16.26
N ASP A 114 13.66 -6.76 -15.90
CA ASP A 114 13.34 -6.08 -14.66
C ASP A 114 13.99 -6.87 -13.51
N PRO A 115 14.86 -6.22 -12.71
CA PRO A 115 15.47 -6.87 -11.57
C PRO A 115 14.38 -7.23 -10.56
N ASN A 116 14.65 -8.24 -9.74
CA ASN A 116 13.72 -8.62 -8.69
C ASN A 116 13.50 -7.43 -7.75
N GLU A 117 12.28 -7.30 -7.27
CA GLU A 117 11.85 -6.19 -6.43
C GLU A 117 11.33 -6.73 -5.10
N LEU A 118 11.81 -6.13 -4.02
CA LEU A 118 11.33 -6.34 -2.67
C LEU A 118 10.78 -5.02 -2.15
N ASP A 119 9.46 -4.97 -1.99
CA ASP A 119 8.74 -3.85 -1.42
C ASP A 119 8.32 -4.21 0.00
N GLY A 120 8.60 -3.32 0.93
CA GLY A 120 8.24 -3.53 2.32
C GLY A 120 8.79 -2.50 3.28
N ARG A 121 8.74 -2.81 4.57
CA ARG A 121 9.29 -1.94 5.62
C ARG A 121 10.62 -2.44 6.14
N VAL A 122 11.51 -1.50 6.47
CA VAL A 122 12.75 -1.82 7.16
C VAL A 122 12.41 -2.36 8.55
N THR A 123 12.80 -3.60 8.84
CA THR A 123 12.53 -4.30 10.12
C THR A 123 13.76 -4.41 11.01
N ASP A 124 14.96 -4.33 10.42
CA ASP A 124 16.24 -4.25 11.12
C ASP A 124 17.20 -3.36 10.33
N TYR A 125 18.04 -2.59 11.02
CA TYR A 125 19.05 -1.74 10.39
C TYR A 125 20.37 -1.84 11.16
N SER A 126 21.33 -2.56 10.58
CA SER A 126 22.65 -2.78 11.16
C SER A 126 23.70 -1.80 10.59
N GLY A 127 23.38 -1.08 9.52
CA GLY A 127 24.20 -0.02 8.94
C GLY A 127 23.88 0.23 7.46
N PRO A 128 24.58 1.17 6.80
CA PRO A 128 24.22 1.60 5.45
C PRO A 128 24.26 0.51 4.38
N THR A 129 25.03 -0.55 4.63
CA THR A 129 25.19 -1.68 3.70
C THR A 129 24.40 -2.92 4.11
N ARG A 130 23.77 -2.93 5.30
CA ARG A 130 23.14 -4.14 5.87
C ARG A 130 21.89 -3.77 6.68
N PHE A 131 20.75 -4.25 6.20
CA PHE A 131 19.45 -4.06 6.84
C PHE A 131 18.53 -5.23 6.47
N SER A 132 17.32 -5.28 7.02
CA SER A 132 16.29 -6.25 6.63
C SER A 132 15.01 -5.54 6.25
N VAL A 133 14.35 -6.00 5.19
CA VAL A 133 13.03 -5.54 4.76
C VAL A 133 12.04 -6.67 5.01
N ASP A 134 11.12 -6.43 5.94
CA ASP A 134 10.12 -7.39 6.41
C ASP A 134 10.62 -8.82 6.67
N GLY A 135 11.79 -8.92 7.30
CA GLY A 135 12.46 -10.16 7.66
C GLY A 135 13.40 -10.74 6.59
N ILE A 136 13.45 -10.17 5.38
CA ILE A 136 14.41 -10.56 4.34
C ILE A 136 15.69 -9.75 4.52
N PRO A 137 16.86 -10.39 4.73
CA PRO A 137 18.12 -9.67 4.83
C PRO A 137 18.50 -9.06 3.48
N VAL A 138 18.98 -7.82 3.52
CA VAL A 138 19.45 -7.06 2.38
C VAL A 138 20.95 -6.78 2.52
N ASP A 139 21.69 -7.10 1.46
CA ASP A 139 23.07 -6.66 1.27
C ASP A 139 23.09 -5.49 0.29
N ALA A 140 23.31 -4.29 0.81
CA ALA A 140 23.39 -3.04 0.06
C ALA A 140 24.82 -2.54 -0.07
N SER A 141 25.83 -3.42 -0.05
CA SER A 141 27.23 -3.01 -0.19
C SER A 141 27.54 -2.18 -1.44
N ALA A 142 26.80 -2.42 -2.53
CA ALA A 142 26.94 -1.67 -3.79
C ALA A 142 26.18 -0.34 -3.81
N VAL A 143 25.15 -0.20 -2.97
CA VAL A 143 24.28 0.99 -2.88
C VAL A 143 24.03 1.38 -1.41
N PRO A 144 25.06 1.81 -0.67
CA PRO A 144 24.90 2.12 0.74
C PRO A 144 23.87 3.23 0.96
N THR A 145 22.93 3.04 1.88
CA THR A 145 21.86 4.00 2.15
C THR A 145 21.55 4.11 3.63
N THR A 146 21.24 5.32 4.10
CA THR A 146 20.86 5.55 5.49
C THR A 146 19.35 5.46 5.62
N LEU A 147 18.88 4.54 6.47
CA LEU A 147 17.46 4.24 6.66
C LEU A 147 17.13 4.26 8.16
N ALA A 148 15.86 4.38 8.48
CA ALA A 148 15.33 4.14 9.82
C ALA A 148 14.44 2.90 9.81
N VAL A 149 14.37 2.18 10.93
CA VAL A 149 13.41 1.07 11.08
C VAL A 149 11.99 1.63 10.92
N GLY A 150 11.15 0.91 10.18
CA GLY A 150 9.77 1.25 9.89
C GLY A 150 9.54 2.02 8.58
N VAL A 151 10.58 2.60 7.97
CA VAL A 151 10.44 3.28 6.67
C VAL A 151 10.11 2.27 5.57
N ARG A 152 9.25 2.66 4.64
CA ARG A 152 8.93 1.86 3.46
C ARG A 152 9.99 2.06 2.38
N VAL A 153 10.40 0.97 1.77
CA VAL A 153 11.44 0.94 0.75
C VAL A 153 11.08 -0.03 -0.36
N GLU A 154 11.49 0.29 -1.57
CA GLU A 154 11.60 -0.65 -2.68
C GLU A 154 13.08 -0.98 -2.88
N VAL A 155 13.43 -2.25 -2.78
CA VAL A 155 14.78 -2.76 -3.01
C VAL A 155 14.78 -3.57 -4.29
N TYR A 156 15.61 -3.14 -5.24
CA TYR A 156 15.82 -3.87 -6.48
C TYR A 156 17.15 -4.60 -6.43
N GLY A 157 17.21 -5.82 -6.97
CA GLY A 157 18.46 -6.57 -7.02
C GLY A 157 18.30 -8.03 -7.41
N THR A 158 19.19 -8.87 -6.90
CA THR A 158 19.15 -10.33 -7.09
C THR A 158 19.06 -11.07 -5.75
N MET A 159 18.22 -12.09 -5.69
CA MET A 159 18.10 -12.94 -4.50
C MET A 159 19.22 -13.99 -4.53
N THR A 160 20.07 -14.02 -3.50
CA THR A 160 21.18 -14.96 -3.37
C THR A 160 21.15 -15.60 -2.00
N ASN A 161 20.89 -16.91 -1.94
CA ASN A 161 20.86 -17.67 -0.68
C ASN A 161 19.95 -17.04 0.39
N GLY A 162 18.79 -16.51 -0.01
CA GLY A 162 17.83 -15.85 0.87
C GLY A 162 18.22 -14.42 1.31
N THR A 163 19.28 -13.85 0.74
CA THR A 163 19.67 -12.45 0.92
C THR A 163 19.45 -11.68 -0.37
N MET A 164 18.75 -10.54 -0.28
CA MET A 164 18.55 -9.60 -1.38
C MET A 164 19.83 -8.79 -1.58
N VAL A 165 20.59 -9.07 -2.63
CA VAL A 165 21.77 -8.29 -3.01
C VAL A 165 21.29 -7.09 -3.83
N ALA A 166 21.29 -5.91 -3.21
CA ALA A 166 20.69 -4.72 -3.76
C ALA A 166 21.57 -4.05 -4.83
N SER A 167 20.95 -3.69 -5.94
CA SER A 167 21.50 -2.82 -6.99
C SER A 167 20.90 -1.42 -6.96
N ARG A 168 19.74 -1.25 -6.31
CA ARG A 168 19.07 0.05 -6.08
C ARG A 168 18.17 -0.05 -4.86
N VAL A 169 18.11 1.03 -4.07
CA VAL A 169 17.15 1.19 -2.98
C VAL A 169 16.42 2.52 -3.18
N LYS A 170 15.08 2.50 -3.19
CA LYS A 170 14.26 3.70 -3.18
C LYS A 170 13.56 3.81 -1.83
N LEU A 171 13.47 5.03 -1.32
CA LEU A 171 12.64 5.34 -0.16
C LEU A 171 11.29 5.79 -0.70
N GLU A 172 10.22 5.21 -0.20
CA GLU A 172 8.92 5.80 -0.39
C GLU A 172 8.68 6.83 0.71
N SER A 173 8.58 8.10 0.32
CA SER A 173 8.06 9.11 1.22
C SER A 173 6.63 8.72 1.58
N GLN A 174 6.38 8.50 2.88
CA GLN A 174 5.06 8.79 3.41
C GLN A 174 4.86 10.26 3.08
N ASP A 175 3.96 10.57 2.14
CA ASP A 175 3.54 11.94 1.93
C ASP A 175 3.25 12.50 3.32
N ALA A 176 4.11 13.40 3.76
CA ALA A 176 3.85 14.18 4.95
C ALA A 176 2.47 14.75 4.71
N SER A 177 1.55 14.46 5.62
CA SER A 177 0.27 15.13 5.68
C SER A 177 0.55 16.61 5.49
N ASP A 178 0.27 17.11 4.30
CA ASP A 178 0.37 18.52 3.96
C ASP A 178 -0.84 19.14 4.65
N ASP A 179 -0.76 19.20 5.98
CA ASP A 179 -1.55 20.09 6.81
C ASP A 179 -1.01 21.49 6.49
N SER A 180 -1.27 21.94 5.26
CA SER A 180 -1.30 23.36 4.95
C SER A 180 -2.40 23.90 5.86
N ALA A 181 -1.98 24.47 6.98
CA ALA A 181 -2.81 25.29 7.82
C ALA A 181 -3.60 26.23 6.90
N ASP A 182 -4.92 26.08 6.92
CA ASP A 182 -5.84 27.08 6.41
C ASP A 182 -5.52 28.39 7.13
N ASP A 183 -4.66 29.22 6.54
CA ASP A 183 -4.51 30.62 6.86
C ASP A 183 -5.81 31.29 6.45
N ASN A 184 -6.81 31.15 7.31
CA ASN A 184 -8.04 31.92 7.29
C ASN A 184 -7.68 33.37 7.62
N SER A 185 -7.15 34.08 6.63
CA SER A 185 -7.01 35.53 6.66
C SER A 185 -8.40 36.13 6.52
N ASP A 186 -9.10 36.17 7.65
CA ASP A 186 -10.25 37.03 7.90
C ASP A 186 -9.74 38.48 7.98
N ASP A 187 -9.78 39.21 6.87
CA ASP A 187 -9.62 40.66 6.84
C ASP A 187 -10.95 41.34 6.50
N GLY A 188 -11.89 41.25 7.44
CA GLY A 188 -12.95 42.25 7.58
C GLY A 188 -12.37 43.67 7.61
N ARG A 189 -12.70 44.46 6.59
CA ARG A 189 -12.75 45.93 6.68
C ARG A 189 -14.01 46.45 6.02
N ASP A 190 -14.94 46.76 6.91
CA ASP A 190 -16.11 47.60 6.73
C ASP A 190 -15.65 49.04 6.45
N ASP A 191 -16.15 49.68 5.39
CA ASP A 191 -16.42 51.12 5.39
C ASP A 191 -17.49 51.46 4.36
N GLU A 192 -18.67 51.82 4.86
CA GLU A 192 -19.81 52.34 4.12
C GLU A 192 -19.67 53.87 3.96
N SER A 193 -20.17 54.41 2.84
CA SER A 193 -21.15 55.53 2.76
C SER A 193 -20.86 56.60 1.69
N ASP A 194 -21.97 57.14 1.17
CA ASP A 194 -22.19 58.48 0.54
C ASP A 194 -22.13 58.50 -1.02
N ASP A 195 -23.25 58.37 -1.75
CA ASP A 195 -24.37 59.32 -2.03
C ASP A 195 -24.05 60.36 -3.15
N SER A 196 -24.63 60.26 -4.35
CA SER A 196 -25.93 60.86 -4.80
C SER A 196 -25.73 61.57 -6.19
N PRO A 197 -26.73 62.15 -6.91
CA PRO A 197 -27.65 61.49 -7.86
C PRO A 197 -27.82 62.23 -9.24
N ASP A 198 -28.68 61.66 -10.11
CA ASP A 198 -29.50 62.24 -11.22
C ASP A 198 -28.90 63.07 -12.38
N ASP A 199 -29.14 62.64 -13.64
CA ASP A 199 -30.09 63.31 -14.56
C ASP A 199 -30.10 62.71 -16.00
N ASN A 200 -31.23 62.06 -16.33
CA ASN A 200 -32.07 62.14 -17.54
C ASN A 200 -31.43 62.31 -18.94
N ASN A 201 -31.79 61.41 -19.87
CA ASN A 201 -32.57 61.83 -21.03
C ASN A 201 -33.38 60.69 -21.67
N ASP A 202 -34.66 60.98 -21.85
CA ASP A 202 -35.69 60.22 -22.54
C ASP A 202 -35.42 60.07 -24.06
N ASP A 203 -35.95 59.01 -24.68
CA ASP A 203 -36.95 59.10 -25.77
C ASP A 203 -37.06 57.78 -26.57
N ASP A 204 -38.24 57.17 -26.44
CA ASP A 204 -39.07 56.52 -27.46
C ASP A 204 -38.49 55.47 -28.43
N ARG A 205 -39.05 54.24 -28.40
CA ARG A 205 -40.16 53.77 -29.27
C ARG A 205 -40.33 52.24 -29.20
N ASN A 206 -41.58 51.83 -28.95
CA ASN A 206 -42.35 50.62 -29.33
C ASN A 206 -41.68 49.63 -30.31
N ASP A 207 -41.91 48.32 -30.32
CA ASP A 207 -43.21 47.63 -30.28
C ASP A 207 -43.03 46.09 -30.12
N ASP A 208 -43.85 45.48 -29.26
CA ASP A 208 -44.59 44.21 -29.37
C ASP A 208 -44.01 42.85 -29.86
N SER A 209 -44.21 41.85 -28.98
CA SER A 209 -44.75 40.48 -29.22
C SER A 209 -43.83 39.47 -29.94
N SER A 210 -43.80 38.15 -29.68
CA SER A 210 -44.54 37.17 -28.84
C SER A 210 -43.77 35.84 -29.01
N SER A 211 -43.44 35.11 -27.94
CA SER A 211 -44.07 33.83 -27.51
C SER A 211 -43.62 32.56 -28.26
N ASP A 212 -43.43 31.50 -27.46
CA ASP A 212 -43.55 30.07 -27.81
C ASP A 212 -42.37 29.47 -28.63
N ASP A 213 -41.91 28.22 -28.51
CA ASP A 213 -42.27 27.06 -27.71
C ASP A 213 -41.20 25.96 -28.01
N ASP A 214 -41.14 24.95 -27.13
CA ASP A 214 -40.64 23.56 -27.23
C ASP A 214 -39.51 23.11 -28.20
N GLY A 215 -38.69 22.18 -27.68
CA GLY A 215 -38.09 21.17 -28.56
C GLY A 215 -37.03 20.30 -27.92
N ALA A 216 -37.45 19.34 -27.10
CA ALA A 216 -36.59 18.27 -26.60
C ALA A 216 -35.86 17.49 -27.72
N CYS A 217 -34.56 17.25 -27.53
CA CYS A 217 -33.78 16.34 -28.35
C CYS A 217 -32.94 15.39 -27.48
N ASP A 218 -33.61 14.44 -26.83
CA ASP A 218 -32.99 13.22 -26.30
C ASP A 218 -33.18 12.05 -27.28
N ALA A 219 -32.09 11.31 -27.49
CA ALA A 219 -32.01 9.95 -28.05
C ALA A 219 -32.17 9.76 -29.57
N ALA A 220 -31.04 9.80 -30.29
CA ALA A 220 -30.55 8.68 -31.12
C ALA A 220 -29.27 9.11 -31.85
N GLY A 221 -28.24 8.25 -31.81
CA GLY A 221 -26.96 8.53 -32.46
C GLY A 221 -27.08 8.72 -33.98
N LYS A 222 -26.62 9.88 -34.45
CA LYS A 222 -25.71 10.12 -35.60
C LYS A 222 -25.63 11.63 -35.88
N SER A 223 -24.40 12.12 -35.99
CA SER A 223 -23.93 13.26 -36.79
C SER A 223 -24.81 14.52 -36.86
N ASP A 224 -24.30 15.59 -36.26
CA ASP A 224 -24.21 16.93 -36.87
C ASP A 224 -25.43 17.43 -37.66
N CYS A 225 -26.33 18.17 -36.99
CA CYS A 225 -27.12 19.26 -37.56
C CYS A 225 -27.22 20.33 -36.45
N ALA A 226 -26.25 21.24 -36.37
CA ALA A 226 -26.26 22.52 -37.05
C ALA A 226 -27.41 23.41 -36.55
N ASP A 227 -27.01 24.29 -35.65
CA ASP A 227 -27.72 25.44 -35.09
C ASP A 227 -28.04 26.42 -36.23
N ASP A 228 -29.19 26.23 -36.89
CA ASP A 228 -29.73 27.21 -37.85
C ASP A 228 -30.86 27.99 -37.16
N ARG A 229 -30.47 29.11 -36.57
CA ARG A 229 -31.36 30.22 -36.23
C ARG A 229 -31.85 30.90 -37.52
N ASP A 230 -33.10 31.33 -37.45
CA ASP A 230 -33.70 32.45 -38.20
C ASP A 230 -33.97 32.24 -39.70
N ASN A 231 -35.26 31.96 -40.02
CA ASN A 231 -36.19 32.92 -40.66
C ASN A 231 -37.33 32.21 -41.42
#